data_AF-A0A653T9E0-F1
#
_entry.id   AF-A0A653T9E0-F1
#
_cell.length_a   1.000
_cell.length_b   1.000
_cell.length_c   1.000
_cell.angle_alpha   90.00
_cell.angle_beta   90.00
_cell.angle_gamma   90.00
#
_symmetry.space_group_name_H-M   'P 1'
#
loop_
_entity.id
_entity.type
_entity.pdbx_description
1 polymer ?
#
loop_
_entity_poly.entity_id
_entity_poly.type
_entity_poly.pdbx_seq_one_letter_code
_entity_poly.pdbx_strand_id
1 'polypeptide(L)'
;MSTALHDDVSNGVLRRMKEGGFDFASFHPIEFYALFPDEERARLATRQFRGESLHALVTERDDGVWHLQVSKVMFATYHGIDDFEHDLESVVAPLGGKLDGWGVTQEVRQP
;
A
#
# COMPACT_ATOMS: atom_id res chain seq x y z
N MET A 1 -18.42 7.58 -1.86
CA MET A 1 -18.28 7.76 -3.31
C MET A 1 -16.83 8.18 -3.60
N SER A 2 -15.90 7.23 -3.45
CA SER A 2 -14.45 7.51 -3.52
C SER A 2 -13.68 6.53 -4.43
N THR A 3 -14.32 5.45 -4.87
CA THR A 3 -13.71 4.38 -5.68
C THR A 3 -13.34 4.83 -7.09
N ALA A 4 -14.22 5.58 -7.78
CA ALA A 4 -13.96 5.99 -9.16
C ALA A 4 -12.72 6.90 -9.34
N LEU A 5 -12.40 7.72 -8.34
CA LEU A 5 -11.17 8.53 -8.34
C LEU A 5 -9.93 7.68 -8.06
N HIS A 6 -10.06 6.70 -7.16
CA HIS A 6 -8.99 5.75 -6.85
C HIS A 6 -8.66 4.85 -8.04
N ASP A 7 -9.70 4.45 -8.78
CA ASP A 7 -9.61 3.66 -10.01
C ASP A 7 -8.89 4.42 -11.12
N ASP A 8 -9.23 5.70 -11.34
CA ASP A 8 -8.60 6.52 -12.37
C ASP A 8 -7.12 6.83 -12.04
N VAL A 9 -6.80 7.07 -10.76
CA VAL A 9 -5.43 7.28 -10.29
C VAL A 9 -4.61 6.01 -10.45
N SER A 10 -5.13 4.86 -10.01
CA SER A 10 -4.46 3.57 -10.13
C SER A 10 -4.22 3.17 -11.59
N ASN A 11 -5.23 3.35 -12.46
CA ASN A 11 -5.08 3.12 -13.90
C ASN A 11 -4.05 4.07 -14.54
N GLY A 12 -4.02 5.34 -14.12
CA GLY A 12 -3.04 6.31 -14.57
C GLY A 12 -1.60 5.94 -14.20
N VAL A 13 -1.40 5.46 -12.96
CA VAL A 13 -0.09 5.00 -12.46
C VAL A 13 0.36 3.74 -13.19
N LEU A 14 -0.51 2.71 -13.30
CA LEU A 14 -0.20 1.47 -14.01
C LEU A 14 0.13 1.72 -15.49
N ARG A 15 -0.59 2.64 -16.15
CA ARG A 15 -0.29 3.01 -17.54
C ARG A 15 1.10 3.64 -17.67
N ARG A 16 1.46 4.58 -16.80
CA ARG A 16 2.80 5.21 -16.80
C ARG A 16 3.90 4.19 -16.51
N MET A 17 3.66 3.25 -15.59
CA MET A 17 4.60 2.16 -15.31
C MET A 17 4.82 1.29 -16.55
N LYS A 18 3.74 0.93 -17.27
CA LYS A 18 3.84 0.18 -18.54
C LYS A 18 4.63 0.93 -19.61
N GLU A 19 4.36 2.23 -19.77
CA GLU A 19 5.11 3.11 -20.69
C GLU A 19 6.59 3.21 -20.32
N GLY A 20 6.91 3.15 -19.02
CA GLY A 20 8.28 3.09 -18.48
C GLY A 20 8.94 1.72 -18.57
N GLY A 21 8.30 0.71 -19.17
CA GLY A 21 8.87 -0.63 -19.31
C GLY A 21 8.77 -1.51 -18.07
N PHE A 22 7.87 -1.19 -17.13
CA PHE A 22 7.63 -2.02 -15.94
C PHE A 22 7.15 -3.43 -16.33
N ASP A 23 7.78 -4.45 -15.78
CA ASP A 23 7.43 -5.84 -16.05
C ASP A 23 6.31 -6.33 -15.11
N PHE A 24 5.06 -6.24 -15.56
CA PHE A 24 3.91 -6.76 -14.81
C PHE A 24 3.87 -8.29 -14.70
N ALA A 25 4.72 -9.02 -15.42
CA ALA A 25 4.79 -10.49 -15.35
C ALA A 25 5.72 -11.01 -14.24
N SER A 26 6.30 -10.10 -13.45
CA SER A 26 7.16 -10.42 -12.30
C SER A 26 6.53 -9.98 -10.98
N PHE A 27 6.98 -10.58 -9.89
CA PHE A 27 6.62 -10.16 -8.54
C PHE A 27 7.38 -8.89 -8.16
N HIS A 28 6.66 -7.91 -7.62
CA HIS A 28 7.23 -6.64 -7.15
C HIS A 28 6.80 -6.34 -5.73
N PRO A 29 7.65 -5.69 -4.92
CA PRO A 29 7.23 -5.13 -3.65
C PRO A 29 6.31 -3.92 -3.90
N ILE A 30 5.06 -4.06 -3.50
CA ILE A 30 4.06 -2.97 -3.50
C ILE A 30 3.92 -2.49 -2.07
N GLU A 31 4.01 -1.19 -1.86
CA GLU A 31 3.92 -0.56 -0.55
C GLU A 31 2.57 0.14 -0.41
N PHE A 32 1.82 -0.22 0.63
CA PHE A 32 0.52 0.36 0.95
C PHE A 32 0.65 1.18 2.23
N TYR A 33 -0.03 2.32 2.28
CA TYR A 33 0.09 3.26 3.37
C TYR A 33 -1.27 3.49 4.06
N ALA A 34 -1.24 3.56 5.38
CA ALA A 34 -2.37 3.95 6.19
C ALA A 34 -1.95 4.95 7.29
N LEU A 35 -2.81 5.91 7.56
CA LEU A 35 -2.65 6.93 8.59
C LEU A 35 -3.38 6.51 9.86
N PHE A 36 -2.73 6.69 11.00
CA PHE A 36 -3.31 6.50 12.32
C PHE A 36 -3.14 7.75 13.19
N PRO A 37 -4.11 8.05 14.06
CA PRO A 37 -4.00 9.18 14.98
C PRO A 37 -3.04 8.91 16.16
N ASP A 38 -2.67 7.65 16.40
CA ASP A 38 -1.80 7.26 17.50
C ASP A 38 -0.98 5.99 17.18
N GLU A 39 0.15 5.84 17.88
CA GLU A 39 1.10 4.75 17.72
C GLU A 39 0.50 3.38 18.07
N GLU A 40 -0.29 3.33 19.14
CA GLU A 40 -0.79 2.08 19.69
C GLU A 40 -1.69 1.37 18.67
N ARG A 41 -2.62 2.11 18.04
CA ARG A 41 -3.50 1.60 17.00
C ARG A 41 -2.74 1.22 15.73
N ALA A 42 -1.74 2.02 15.33
CA ALA A 42 -0.87 1.67 14.20
C ALA A 42 -0.12 0.35 14.45
N ARG A 43 0.42 0.16 15.66
CA ARG A 43 1.09 -1.08 16.07
C ARG A 43 0.14 -2.26 16.26
N LEU A 44 -1.13 -2.03 16.60
CA LEU A 44 -2.13 -3.10 16.64
C LEU A 44 -2.44 -3.62 15.24
N ALA A 45 -2.52 -2.71 14.25
CA ALA A 45 -2.75 -3.08 12.85
C ALA A 45 -1.61 -3.97 12.30
N THR A 46 -0.34 -3.70 12.62
CA THR A 46 0.78 -4.54 12.16
C THR A 46 0.64 -6.01 12.57
N ARG A 47 0.01 -6.29 13.72
CA ARG A 47 -0.16 -7.66 14.24
C ARG A 47 -1.14 -8.50 13.42
N GLN A 48 -1.99 -7.85 12.63
CA GLN A 48 -2.97 -8.48 11.75
C GLN A 48 -2.34 -8.92 10.42
N PHE A 49 -1.23 -8.29 10.01
CA PHE A 49 -0.48 -8.69 8.82
C PHE A 49 0.52 -9.79 9.18
N ARG A 50 0.08 -11.04 9.06
CA ARG A 50 0.94 -12.22 9.25
C ARG A 50 0.99 -13.03 7.95
N GLY A 51 2.10 -12.93 7.24
CA GLY A 51 2.36 -13.70 6.03
C GLY A 51 3.84 -13.58 5.64
N GLU A 52 4.39 -14.62 5.01
CA GLU A 52 5.82 -14.68 4.65
C GLU A 52 6.22 -13.58 3.64
N SER A 53 5.26 -13.04 2.89
CA SER A 53 5.47 -12.01 1.87
C SER A 53 4.99 -10.61 2.29
N LEU A 54 4.72 -10.42 3.59
CA LEU A 54 4.22 -9.16 4.15
C LEU A 54 5.20 -8.60 5.17
N HIS A 55 5.53 -7.32 5.02
CA HIS A 55 6.30 -6.56 6.00
C HIS A 55 5.51 -5.32 6.39
N ALA A 56 5.37 -5.04 7.69
CA ALA A 56 4.66 -3.87 8.18
C ALA A 56 5.58 -3.02 9.08
N LEU A 57 5.70 -1.73 8.76
CA LEU A 57 6.50 -0.75 9.47
C LEU A 57 5.59 0.38 9.97
N VAL A 58 5.83 0.85 11.19
CA VAL A 58 5.14 2.01 11.77
C VAL A 58 6.15 3.12 11.99
N THR A 59 5.84 4.32 11.52
CA THR A 59 6.72 5.49 11.60
C THR A 59 5.91 6.72 11.98
N GLU A 60 6.43 7.53 12.90
CA GLU A 60 5.84 8.82 13.24
C GLU A 60 6.17 9.85 12.14
N ARG A 61 5.18 10.66 11.76
CA ARG A 61 5.38 11.83 10.89
C ARG A 61 5.56 13.09 11.72
N ASP A 62 6.15 14.11 11.10
CA ASP A 62 6.39 15.43 11.71
C ASP A 62 5.10 16.18 12.12
N ASP A 63 3.92 15.75 11.62
CA ASP A 63 2.61 16.32 11.96
C ASP A 63 1.89 15.60 13.11
N GLY A 64 2.56 14.63 13.74
CA GLY A 64 2.00 13.82 14.83
C GLY A 64 1.08 12.69 14.38
N VAL A 65 0.95 12.47 13.06
CA VAL A 65 0.24 11.32 12.49
C VAL A 65 1.18 10.14 12.38
N TRP A 66 0.66 8.93 12.59
CA TRP A 66 1.42 7.70 12.49
C TRP A 66 1.19 7.04 11.14
N HIS A 67 2.26 6.82 10.38
CA HIS A 67 2.25 6.05 9.14
C HIS A 67 2.42 4.56 9.45
N LEU A 68 1.47 3.77 8.97
CA LEU A 68 1.64 2.34 8.77
C LEU A 68 1.97 2.10 7.29
N GLN A 69 3.13 1.54 7.02
CA GLN A 69 3.53 1.06 5.70
C GLN A 69 3.47 -0.47 5.69
N VAL A 70 2.75 -1.05 4.74
CA VAL A 70 2.66 -2.50 4.51
C VAL A 70 3.23 -2.81 3.14
N SER A 71 4.38 -3.51 3.10
CA SER A 71 4.98 -4.01 1.87
C SER A 71 4.50 -5.42 1.59
N LYS A 72 3.99 -5.66 0.37
CA LYS A 72 3.54 -6.96 -0.13
C LYS A 72 4.22 -7.27 -1.45
N VAL A 73 4.89 -8.43 -1.53
CA VAL A 73 5.44 -8.91 -2.80
C VAL A 73 4.32 -9.57 -3.61
N MET A 74 3.94 -8.96 -4.73
CA MET A 74 2.85 -9.44 -5.60
C MET A 74 2.97 -8.94 -7.03
N PHE A 75 2.11 -9.43 -7.93
CA PHE A 75 1.95 -8.83 -9.25
C PHE A 75 1.24 -7.48 -9.14
N ALA A 76 1.79 -6.44 -9.77
CA ALA A 76 1.22 -5.09 -9.81
C ALA A 76 -0.01 -5.01 -10.75
N THR A 77 -1.01 -5.83 -10.50
CA THR A 77 -2.26 -5.85 -11.28
C THR A 77 -3.30 -4.96 -10.60
N TYR A 78 -4.14 -4.30 -11.39
CA TYR A 78 -5.22 -3.47 -10.86
C TYR A 78 -6.10 -4.24 -9.85
N HIS A 79 -6.57 -5.44 -10.23
CA HIS A 79 -7.42 -6.26 -9.36
C HIS A 79 -6.69 -6.69 -8.08
N GLY A 80 -5.42 -7.09 -8.16
CA GLY A 80 -4.69 -7.50 -6.97
C GLY A 80 -4.42 -6.35 -6.00
N ILE A 81 -4.19 -5.15 -6.53
CA ILE A 81 -4.01 -3.94 -5.74
C ILE A 81 -5.35 -3.56 -5.08
N ASP A 82 -6.42 -3.46 -5.85
CA ASP A 82 -7.76 -3.12 -5.35
C ASP A 82 -8.26 -4.10 -4.27
N ASP A 83 -8.08 -5.41 -4.50
CA ASP A 83 -8.39 -6.45 -3.51
C ASP A 83 -7.62 -6.21 -2.21
N PHE A 84 -6.32 -5.94 -2.30
CA PHE A 84 -5.49 -5.75 -1.11
C PHE A 84 -5.76 -4.42 -0.40
N GLU A 85 -6.13 -3.37 -1.14
CA GLU A 85 -6.61 -2.12 -0.54
C GLU A 85 -7.89 -2.37 0.25
N HIS A 86 -8.84 -3.12 -0.29
CA HIS A 86 -10.07 -3.46 0.44
C HIS A 86 -9.79 -4.29 1.70
N ASP A 87 -8.91 -5.29 1.58
CA ASP A 87 -8.47 -6.10 2.72
C ASP A 87 -7.78 -5.23 3.79
N LEU A 88 -6.88 -4.34 3.37
CA LEU A 88 -6.17 -3.42 4.25
C LEU A 88 -7.14 -2.44 4.93
N GLU A 89 -8.10 -1.87 4.19
CA GLU A 89 -9.14 -0.99 4.73
C GLU A 89 -9.94 -1.70 5.84
N SER A 90 -10.31 -2.97 5.60
CA SER A 90 -11.06 -3.78 6.57
C SER A 90 -10.30 -4.00 7.90
N VAL A 91 -8.95 -3.96 7.87
CA VAL A 91 -8.09 -4.07 9.05
C VAL A 91 -7.87 -2.71 9.73
N VAL A 92 -7.62 -1.66 8.95
CA VAL A 92 -7.25 -0.34 9.52
C VAL A 92 -8.46 0.47 9.98
N ALA A 93 -9.58 0.41 9.25
CA ALA A 93 -10.75 1.24 9.55
C ALA A 93 -11.36 0.96 10.95
N PRO A 94 -11.49 -0.30 11.42
CA PRO A 94 -11.96 -0.58 12.79
C PRO A 94 -11.02 -0.06 13.88
N LEU A 95 -9.74 0.13 13.54
CA LEU A 95 -8.71 0.68 14.41
C LEU A 95 -8.57 2.21 14.26
N GLY A 96 -9.52 2.87 13.57
CA GLY A 96 -9.50 4.31 13.36
C GLY A 96 -8.44 4.81 12.37
N GLY A 97 -7.81 3.88 11.63
CA GLY A 97 -6.89 4.21 10.56
C GLY A 97 -7.60 4.52 9.25
N LYS A 98 -6.88 5.19 8.33
CA LYS A 98 -7.37 5.51 6.98
C LYS A 98 -6.32 5.15 5.96
N LEU A 99 -6.72 4.55 4.84
CA LEU A 99 -5.81 4.36 3.71
C LEU A 99 -5.35 5.71 3.15
N ASP A 100 -4.07 5.78 2.81
CA ASP A 100 -3.42 6.93 2.18
C ASP A 100 -2.93 6.62 0.75
N GLY A 101 -3.17 5.40 0.27
CA GLY A 101 -2.85 4.92 -1.07
C GLY A 101 -1.69 3.92 -1.09
N TRP A 102 -1.12 3.71 -2.28
CA TRP A 102 -0.07 2.73 -2.53
C TRP A 102 0.99 3.24 -3.51
N GLY A 103 2.16 2.59 -3.51
CA GLY A 103 3.27 2.86 -4.40
C GLY A 103 4.04 1.59 -4.76
N VAL A 104 4.89 1.69 -5.79
CA VAL A 104 5.80 0.61 -6.20
C VAL A 104 7.23 1.09 -6.08
N THR A 105 8.02 0.36 -5.32
CA THR A 105 9.46 0.60 -5.26
C THR A 105 10.10 -0.09 -6.47
N GLN A 106 10.28 0.66 -7.56
CA GLN A 106 11.16 0.19 -8.64
C GLN A 106 12.60 0.28 -8.12
N GLU A 107 13.25 -0.87 -7.92
CA GLU A 107 14.70 -0.90 -7.88
C GLU A 107 15.21 -0.42 -9.24
N VAL A 108 15.62 0.84 -9.30
CA VAL A 108 16.38 1.35 -10.43
C VAL A 108 17.69 0.60 -10.42
N ARG A 109 17.81 -0.46 -11.23
CA ARG A 109 19.12 -1.03 -11.56
C ARG A 109 19.91 0.08 -12.25
N GLN A 110 20.71 0.80 -11.48
CA GLN A 110 21.69 1.70 -12.04
C GLN A 110 22.66 0.86 -12.89
N PRO A 111 22.94 1.26 -14.14
CA PRO A 111 23.84 0.55 -15.04
C PRO A 111 25.29 0.56 -14.56
#